data_AF-A0A2N6EGN8-F1
#
_entry.id   AF-A0A2N6EGN8-F1
#
_cell.length_a   1.000
_cell.length_b   1.000
_cell.length_c   1.000
_cell.angle_alpha   90.00
_cell.angle_beta   90.00
_cell.angle_gamma   90.00
#
_symmetry.space_group_name_H-M   'P 1'
#
loop_
_entity.id
_entity.type
_entity.pdbx_description
1 polymer ?
#
loop_
_entity_poly.entity_id
_entity_poly.type
_entity_poly.pdbx_seq_one_letter_code
_entity_poly.pdbx_strand_id
1 'polypeptide(L)'
;IERFVVMIYNLTQPQLPPSHNPTRKVKGEFLVAGQTGALVIDPANSLRYAPLVRLLETANQEAVIAVYTRTYPLFQEAYQKQGYPDRYFNDRLIEVIDHLLATPVVTGSVQLIRPKFYYQFADPKLEKLSAGQKIILRSGKENAGKLRKLMRSYRQRLAGMNPGEKREAGVDR
;
A
#
# COMPACT_ATOMS: atom_id res chain seq x y z
N ILE A 1 4.59 15.95 1.11
CA ILE A 1 3.79 15.44 2.25
C ILE A 1 2.37 15.11 1.82
N GLU A 2 1.57 16.09 1.37
CA GLU A 2 0.17 15.89 0.95
C GLU A 2 -0.05 14.73 -0.03
N ARG A 3 0.74 14.66 -1.11
CA ARG A 3 0.66 13.56 -2.09
C ARG A 3 0.78 12.17 -1.45
N PHE A 4 1.60 12.03 -0.40
CA PHE A 4 1.76 10.78 0.32
C PHE A 4 0.52 10.46 1.16
N VAL A 5 0.00 11.45 1.91
CA VAL A 5 -1.24 11.29 2.69
C VAL A 5 -2.40 10.87 1.79
N VAL A 6 -2.57 11.55 0.65
CA VAL A 6 -3.59 11.23 -0.35
C VAL A 6 -3.37 9.84 -0.95
N MET A 7 -2.13 9.47 -1.26
CA MET A 7 -1.80 8.13 -1.74
C MET A 7 -2.20 7.06 -0.72
N ILE A 8 -1.79 7.20 0.55
CA ILE A 8 -2.12 6.25 1.64
C ILE A 8 -3.63 6.11 1.80
N TYR A 9 -4.36 7.22 1.81
CA TYR A 9 -5.83 7.21 1.88
C TYR A 9 -6.44 6.43 0.72
N ASN A 10 -5.94 6.64 -0.51
CA ASN A 10 -6.49 6.01 -1.70
C ASN A 10 -6.21 4.49 -1.79
N LEU A 11 -5.26 3.94 -1.02
CA LEU A 11 -4.98 2.49 -1.02
C LEU A 11 -6.16 1.63 -0.55
N THR A 12 -7.08 2.19 0.23
CA THR A 12 -8.31 1.50 0.67
C THR A 12 -9.50 1.76 -0.24
N GLN A 13 -9.35 2.64 -1.25
CA GLN A 13 -10.42 2.94 -2.20
C GLN A 13 -10.48 1.91 -3.32
N PRO A 14 -11.63 1.72 -4.01
CA PRO A 14 -11.75 0.76 -5.11
C PRO A 14 -10.81 1.03 -6.29
N GLN A 15 -10.42 2.30 -6.50
CA GLN A 15 -9.58 2.75 -7.59
C GLN A 15 -8.59 3.83 -7.12
N LEU A 16 -7.45 3.93 -7.80
CA LEU A 16 -6.44 4.97 -7.56
C LEU A 16 -6.43 5.98 -8.70
N PRO A 17 -6.41 7.29 -8.41
CA PRO A 17 -6.05 8.28 -9.40
C PRO A 17 -4.64 7.97 -9.95
N PRO A 18 -4.40 8.07 -11.27
CA PRO A 18 -3.08 7.81 -11.86
C PRO A 18 -1.95 8.66 -11.25
N SER A 19 -2.27 9.86 -10.76
CA SER A 19 -1.34 10.77 -10.08
C SER A 19 -0.87 10.27 -8.71
N HIS A 20 -1.61 9.35 -8.08
CA HIS A 20 -1.37 8.82 -6.74
C HIS A 20 -1.14 7.30 -6.72
N ASN A 21 -0.84 6.70 -7.88
CA ASN A 21 -0.55 5.28 -7.96
C ASN A 21 0.90 4.97 -7.48
N PRO A 22 1.09 4.17 -6.40
CA PRO A 22 2.42 3.85 -5.88
C PRO A 22 3.25 2.99 -6.84
N THR A 23 2.63 2.35 -7.82
CA THR A 23 3.31 1.48 -8.80
C THR A 23 3.74 2.23 -10.05
N ARG A 24 3.60 3.57 -10.10
CA ARG A 24 3.93 4.37 -11.30
C ARG A 24 5.38 4.21 -11.78
N LYS A 25 6.30 3.86 -10.87
CA LYS A 25 7.72 3.61 -11.19
C LYS A 25 8.00 2.19 -11.70
N VAL A 26 7.02 1.28 -11.66
CA VAL A 26 7.13 -0.05 -12.24
C VAL A 26 7.15 0.10 -13.76
N LYS A 27 8.28 -0.25 -14.39
CA LYS A 27 8.48 -0.07 -15.83
C LYS A 27 7.65 -1.05 -16.66
N GLY A 28 7.30 -0.63 -17.88
CA GLY A 28 6.56 -1.43 -18.86
C GLY A 28 5.07 -1.57 -18.54
N GLU A 29 4.34 -2.28 -19.41
CA GLU A 29 2.90 -2.53 -19.26
C GLU A 29 2.61 -3.74 -18.38
N PHE A 30 1.38 -3.80 -17.85
CA PHE A 30 0.89 -4.98 -17.13
C PHE A 30 0.84 -6.20 -18.04
N LEU A 31 1.58 -7.25 -17.67
CA LEU A 31 1.72 -8.45 -18.49
C LEU A 31 0.54 -9.40 -18.24
N VAL A 32 -0.01 -9.94 -19.31
CA VAL A 32 -1.07 -10.96 -19.26
C VAL A 32 -0.67 -12.12 -20.14
N ALA A 33 -1.02 -13.33 -19.71
CA ALA A 33 -0.81 -14.56 -20.47
C ALA A 33 -2.17 -15.19 -20.83
N GLY A 34 -2.18 -16.03 -21.86
CA GLY A 34 -3.38 -16.74 -22.32
C GLY A 34 -4.10 -16.06 -23.48
N GLN A 35 -5.23 -16.63 -23.87
CA GLN A 35 -6.07 -16.15 -24.97
C GLN A 35 -7.28 -15.37 -24.44
N THR A 36 -7.93 -14.60 -25.32
CA THR A 36 -9.19 -13.90 -25.01
C THR A 36 -10.22 -14.86 -24.41
N GLY A 37 -10.69 -14.60 -23.19
CA GLY A 37 -11.60 -15.48 -22.44
C GLY A 37 -10.94 -16.40 -21.41
N ALA A 38 -9.61 -16.54 -21.45
CA ALA A 38 -8.80 -17.30 -20.49
C ALA A 38 -7.52 -16.54 -20.12
N LEU A 39 -7.64 -15.21 -19.94
CA LEU A 39 -6.51 -14.36 -19.59
C LEU A 39 -6.13 -14.55 -18.14
N VAL A 40 -4.84 -14.62 -17.85
CA VAL A 40 -4.32 -14.70 -16.49
C VAL A 40 -3.24 -13.65 -16.25
N ILE A 41 -3.00 -13.33 -14.98
CA ILE A 41 -1.80 -12.56 -14.60
C ILE A 41 -0.56 -13.34 -15.03
N ASP A 42 0.26 -12.74 -15.88
CA ASP A 42 1.54 -13.34 -16.27
C ASP A 42 2.48 -13.41 -15.05
N PRO A 43 3.07 -14.58 -14.72
CA PRO A 43 4.07 -14.70 -13.65
C PRO A 43 5.24 -13.73 -13.74
N ALA A 44 5.61 -13.29 -14.95
CA ALA A 44 6.66 -12.29 -15.20
C ALA A 44 6.35 -10.92 -14.57
N ASN A 45 5.10 -10.63 -14.19
CA ASN A 45 4.81 -9.46 -13.37
C ASN A 45 5.61 -9.46 -12.06
N SER A 46 5.90 -10.62 -11.46
CA SER A 46 6.71 -10.67 -10.23
C SER A 46 8.06 -9.94 -10.41
N LEU A 47 8.72 -10.15 -11.54
CA LEU A 47 9.99 -9.49 -11.87
C LEU A 47 9.83 -7.97 -12.09
N ARG A 48 8.67 -7.53 -12.60
CA ARG A 48 8.38 -6.10 -12.78
C ARG A 48 8.26 -5.37 -11.45
N TYR A 49 7.63 -5.99 -10.46
CA TYR A 49 7.47 -5.40 -9.12
C TYR A 49 8.72 -5.59 -8.23
N ALA A 50 9.59 -6.54 -8.54
CA ALA A 50 10.74 -6.89 -7.72
C ALA A 50 11.67 -5.71 -7.37
N PRO A 51 12.01 -4.76 -8.27
CA PRO A 51 12.86 -3.62 -7.92
C PRO A 51 12.23 -2.72 -6.85
N LEU A 52 10.92 -2.48 -6.94
CA LEU A 52 10.19 -1.68 -5.96
C LEU A 52 10.12 -2.40 -4.61
N VAL A 53 9.83 -3.70 -4.61
CA VAL A 53 9.77 -4.51 -3.38
C VAL A 53 11.14 -4.60 -2.72
N ARG A 54 12.20 -4.85 -3.50
CA ARG A 54 13.58 -4.89 -3.01
C ARG A 54 13.99 -3.57 -2.36
N LEU A 55 13.65 -2.43 -2.98
CA LEU A 55 13.92 -1.11 -2.39
C LEU A 55 13.29 -0.99 -0.99
N LEU A 56 12.04 -1.44 -0.82
CA LEU A 56 11.35 -1.42 0.47
C LEU A 56 11.97 -2.41 1.46
N GLU A 57 12.43 -3.57 1.01
CA GLU A 57 13.10 -4.57 1.84
C GLU A 57 14.45 -4.11 2.36
N THR A 58 15.23 -3.41 1.53
CA THR A 58 16.58 -2.95 1.88
C THR A 58 16.60 -1.65 2.68
N ALA A 59 15.46 -0.99 2.84
CA ALA A 59 15.38 0.24 3.61
C ALA A 59 15.66 -0.02 5.09
N ASN A 60 16.52 0.81 5.71
CA ASN A 60 16.71 0.78 7.15
C ASN A 60 15.41 1.23 7.85
N GLN A 61 14.71 0.28 8.47
CA GLN A 61 13.40 0.53 9.05
C GLN A 61 13.45 1.54 10.20
N GLU A 62 14.50 1.50 11.05
CA GLU A 62 14.66 2.47 12.14
C GLU A 62 14.82 3.88 11.59
N ALA A 63 15.64 4.04 10.55
CA ALA A 63 15.82 5.34 9.89
C ALA A 63 14.51 5.85 9.27
N VAL A 64 13.73 4.96 8.64
CA VAL A 64 12.41 5.32 8.09
C VAL A 64 11.45 5.77 9.19
N ILE A 65 11.39 5.05 10.31
CA ILE A 65 10.55 5.40 11.46
C ILE A 65 10.99 6.72 12.10
N ALA A 66 12.30 6.96 12.23
CA ALA A 66 12.84 8.22 12.76
C ALA A 66 12.45 9.41 11.88
N VAL A 67 12.56 9.27 10.55
CA VAL A 67 12.14 10.30 9.59
C VAL A 67 10.63 10.53 9.67
N TYR A 68 9.83 9.46 9.73
CA TYR A 68 8.38 9.52 9.89
C TYR A 68 8.00 10.31 11.15
N THR A 69 8.59 9.97 12.29
CA THR A 69 8.32 10.61 13.58
C THR A 69 8.69 12.10 13.57
N ARG A 70 9.88 12.44 13.06
CA ARG A 70 10.33 13.84 12.95
C ARG A 70 9.43 14.68 12.04
N THR A 71 8.87 14.06 11.00
CA THR A 71 8.07 14.71 9.96
C THR A 71 6.57 14.62 10.25
N TYR A 72 6.18 13.94 11.34
CA TYR A 72 4.79 13.65 11.67
C TYR A 72 3.88 14.89 11.72
N PRO A 73 4.29 16.04 12.30
CA PRO A 73 3.42 17.22 12.34
C PRO A 73 2.93 17.65 10.94
N LEU A 74 3.78 17.54 9.91
CA LEU A 74 3.39 17.87 8.54
C LEU A 74 2.41 16.85 7.96
N PHE A 75 2.59 15.56 8.26
CA PHE A 75 1.63 14.53 7.85
C PHE A 75 0.28 14.72 8.53
N GLN A 76 0.28 15.03 9.82
CA GLN A 76 -0.93 15.32 10.60
C GLN A 76 -1.67 16.53 10.03
N GLU A 77 -0.98 17.65 9.81
CA GLU A 77 -1.57 18.86 9.23
C GLU A 77 -2.18 18.58 7.84
N ALA A 78 -1.43 17.89 6.98
CA ALA A 78 -1.92 17.52 5.65
C ALA A 78 -3.13 16.59 5.71
N TYR A 79 -3.20 15.69 6.70
CA TYR A 79 -4.34 14.79 6.89
C TYR A 79 -5.58 15.54 7.39
N GLN A 80 -5.43 16.45 8.34
CA GLN A 80 -6.53 17.29 8.83
C GLN A 80 -7.12 18.17 7.72
N LYS A 81 -6.28 18.72 6.84
CA LYS A 81 -6.71 19.48 5.65
C LYS A 81 -7.55 18.67 4.65
N GLN A 82 -7.51 17.33 4.71
CA GLN A 82 -8.37 16.47 3.89
C GLN A 82 -9.79 16.30 4.47
N GLY A 83 -10.13 16.98 5.57
CA GLY A 83 -11.45 16.92 6.21
C GLY A 83 -11.54 15.97 7.40
N TYR A 84 -10.40 15.62 8.02
CA TYR A 84 -10.34 14.76 9.21
C TYR A 84 -9.72 15.50 10.41
N PRO A 85 -10.34 16.59 10.91
CA PRO A 85 -9.71 17.49 11.87
C PRO A 85 -9.33 16.80 13.20
N ASP A 86 -10.17 15.87 13.67
CA ASP A 86 -10.03 15.24 15.00
C ASP A 86 -9.39 13.85 14.94
N ARG A 87 -8.84 13.44 13.79
CA ARG A 87 -8.22 12.10 13.63
C ARG A 87 -6.71 12.19 13.52
N TYR A 88 -6.03 11.21 14.11
CA TYR A 88 -4.58 11.07 14.00
C TYR A 88 -4.19 10.35 12.72
N PHE A 89 -3.18 10.88 12.02
CA PHE A 89 -2.68 10.24 10.80
C PHE A 89 -2.01 8.90 11.09
N ASN A 90 -1.36 8.71 12.26
CA ASN A 90 -0.75 7.43 12.62
C ASN A 90 -1.80 6.31 12.70
N ASP A 91 -2.94 6.57 13.33
CA ASP A 91 -4.05 5.62 13.42
C ASP A 91 -4.55 5.26 12.03
N ARG A 92 -4.73 6.27 11.17
CA ARG A 92 -5.13 6.05 9.78
C ARG A 92 -4.10 5.21 9.02
N LEU A 93 -2.81 5.44 9.22
CA LEU A 93 -1.75 4.66 8.59
C LEU A 93 -1.80 3.19 9.05
N ILE A 94 -2.00 2.94 10.35
CA ILE A 94 -2.16 1.59 10.91
C ILE A 94 -3.39 0.89 10.31
N GLU A 95 -4.54 1.56 10.24
CA GLU A 95 -5.75 1.04 9.60
C GLU A 95 -5.51 0.62 8.15
N VAL A 96 -4.80 1.46 7.37
CA VAL A 96 -4.45 1.15 5.98
C VAL A 96 -3.55 -0.08 5.93
N ILE A 97 -2.54 -0.18 6.80
CA ILE A 97 -1.67 -1.36 6.87
C ILE A 97 -2.49 -2.61 7.18
N ASP A 98 -3.40 -2.55 8.14
CA ASP A 98 -4.28 -3.67 8.51
C ASP A 98 -5.20 -4.10 7.36
N HIS A 99 -5.80 -3.12 6.67
CA HIS A 99 -6.60 -3.36 5.47
C HIS A 99 -5.79 -4.08 4.37
N LEU A 100 -4.55 -3.66 4.15
CA LEU A 100 -3.67 -4.31 3.17
C LEU A 100 -3.20 -5.69 3.62
N LEU A 101 -2.95 -5.89 4.91
CA LEU A 101 -2.64 -7.21 5.47
C LEU A 101 -3.80 -8.19 5.34
N ALA A 102 -5.04 -7.70 5.33
CA ALA A 102 -6.26 -8.48 5.09
C ALA A 102 -6.48 -8.90 3.63
N THR A 103 -5.56 -8.56 2.70
CA THR A 103 -5.61 -9.08 1.32
C THR A 103 -5.72 -10.61 1.35
N PRO A 104 -6.62 -11.26 0.59
CA PRO A 104 -6.70 -12.71 0.54
C PRO A 104 -5.44 -13.32 -0.07
N VAL A 105 -5.10 -14.55 0.32
CA VAL A 105 -4.06 -15.34 -0.36
C VAL A 105 -4.74 -16.14 -1.46
N VAL A 106 -4.37 -15.87 -2.71
CA VAL A 106 -4.90 -16.60 -3.86
C VAL A 106 -3.90 -17.67 -4.28
N THR A 107 -4.39 -18.90 -4.47
CA THR A 107 -3.61 -20.04 -4.96
C THR A 107 -3.88 -20.26 -6.44
N GLY A 108 -2.84 -20.58 -7.21
CA GLY A 108 -2.96 -20.83 -8.64
C GLY A 108 -3.02 -19.55 -9.49
N SER A 109 -3.38 -19.72 -10.77
CA SER A 109 -3.44 -18.63 -11.74
C SER A 109 -4.64 -17.73 -11.49
N VAL A 110 -4.39 -16.42 -11.45
CA VAL A 110 -5.44 -15.42 -11.23
C VAL A 110 -6.02 -14.99 -12.57
N GLN A 111 -7.30 -15.33 -12.79
CA GLN A 111 -8.02 -15.04 -14.03
C GLN A 111 -8.39 -13.56 -14.16
N LEU A 112 -8.34 -13.07 -15.39
CA LEU A 112 -8.61 -11.70 -15.78
C LEU A 112 -9.66 -11.64 -16.88
N ILE A 113 -10.40 -10.54 -16.92
CA ILE A 113 -11.23 -10.15 -18.05
C ILE A 113 -10.83 -8.75 -18.51
N ARG A 114 -11.14 -8.43 -19.78
CA ARG A 114 -10.87 -7.12 -20.37
C ARG A 114 -12.13 -6.55 -21.02
N PRO A 115 -13.09 -6.01 -20.25
CA PRO A 115 -14.35 -5.51 -20.78
C PRO A 115 -14.18 -4.20 -21.59
N LYS A 116 -13.15 -3.39 -21.28
CA LYS A 116 -12.79 -2.16 -22.01
C LYS A 116 -11.26 -1.99 -22.05
N PHE A 117 -10.73 -0.81 -21.76
CA PHE A 117 -9.30 -0.50 -21.83
C PHE A 117 -8.45 -1.15 -20.73
N TYR A 118 -9.06 -1.57 -19.61
CA TYR A 118 -8.35 -2.07 -18.42
C TYR A 118 -8.63 -3.54 -18.12
N TYR A 119 -7.64 -4.23 -17.55
CA TYR A 119 -7.79 -5.56 -17.00
C TYR A 119 -8.45 -5.54 -15.62
N GLN A 120 -9.46 -6.37 -15.45
CA GLN A 120 -10.17 -6.62 -14.19
C GLN A 120 -9.95 -8.07 -13.77
N PHE A 121 -10.04 -8.34 -12.47
CA PHE A 121 -10.11 -9.71 -11.98
C PHE A 121 -11.43 -10.34 -12.44
N ALA A 122 -11.35 -11.57 -12.96
CA ALA A 122 -12.54 -12.30 -13.36
C ALA A 122 -13.41 -12.68 -12.15
N ASP A 123 -12.78 -12.97 -11.00
CA ASP A 123 -13.48 -13.21 -9.74
C ASP A 123 -14.03 -11.89 -9.17
N PRO A 124 -15.36 -11.73 -9.04
CA PRO A 124 -15.97 -10.52 -8.49
C PRO A 124 -15.53 -10.22 -7.05
N LYS A 125 -15.15 -11.23 -6.26
CA LYS A 125 -14.63 -11.03 -4.90
C LYS A 125 -13.26 -10.35 -4.92
N LEU A 126 -12.40 -10.74 -5.86
CA LEU A 126 -11.09 -10.11 -6.05
C LEU A 126 -11.23 -8.72 -6.69
N GLU A 127 -12.17 -8.54 -7.62
CA GLU A 127 -12.41 -7.24 -8.26
C GLU A 127 -13.02 -6.20 -7.29
N LYS A 128 -13.71 -6.63 -6.23
CA LYS A 128 -14.21 -5.73 -5.18
C LYS A 128 -13.15 -5.28 -4.17
N LEU A 129 -11.96 -5.91 -4.18
CA LEU A 129 -10.87 -5.51 -3.29
C LEU A 129 -10.43 -4.06 -3.54
N SER A 130 -9.83 -3.44 -2.53
CA SER A 130 -9.28 -2.10 -2.72
C SER A 130 -8.12 -2.12 -3.70
N ALA A 131 -7.81 -0.96 -4.27
CA ALA A 131 -6.72 -0.84 -5.22
C ALA A 131 -5.36 -1.26 -4.63
N GLY A 132 -5.09 -0.99 -3.35
CA GLY A 132 -3.89 -1.46 -2.68
C GLY A 132 -3.83 -2.99 -2.56
N GLN A 133 -4.94 -3.65 -2.21
CA GLN A 133 -5.03 -5.10 -2.16
C GLN A 133 -4.86 -5.73 -3.56
N LYS A 134 -5.46 -5.11 -4.59
CA LYS A 134 -5.27 -5.50 -6.00
C LYS A 134 -3.81 -5.37 -6.45
N ILE A 135 -3.09 -4.32 -6.03
CA ILE A 135 -1.66 -4.16 -6.30
C ILE A 135 -0.85 -5.30 -5.69
N ILE A 136 -1.15 -5.68 -4.45
CA ILE A 136 -0.49 -6.81 -3.78
C ILE A 136 -0.70 -8.10 -4.57
N LEU A 137 -1.93 -8.39 -5.01
CA LEU A 137 -2.22 -9.55 -5.85
C LEU A 137 -1.48 -9.52 -7.19
N ARG A 138 -1.47 -8.35 -7.86
CA ARG A 138 -0.77 -8.14 -9.15
C ARG A 138 0.74 -8.22 -9.05
N SER A 139 1.31 -8.07 -7.85
CA SER A 139 2.75 -8.18 -7.62
C SER A 139 3.27 -9.63 -7.65
N GLY A 140 2.38 -10.62 -7.59
CA GLY A 140 2.73 -12.03 -7.53
C GLY A 140 2.97 -12.54 -6.11
N LYS A 141 2.88 -13.86 -5.93
CA LYS A 141 2.90 -14.54 -4.61
C LYS A 141 4.14 -14.19 -3.78
N GLU A 142 5.32 -14.21 -4.39
CA GLU A 142 6.58 -13.94 -3.70
C GLU A 142 6.63 -12.51 -3.15
N ASN A 143 6.38 -11.52 -4.01
CA ASN A 143 6.35 -10.10 -3.64
C ASN A 143 5.24 -9.80 -2.63
N ALA A 144 4.06 -10.38 -2.78
CA ALA A 144 2.98 -10.25 -1.81
C ALA A 144 3.42 -10.76 -0.42
N GLY A 145 4.16 -11.86 -0.35
CA GLY A 145 4.74 -12.37 0.89
C GLY A 145 5.72 -11.39 1.54
N LYS A 146 6.63 -10.83 0.74
CA LYS A 146 7.62 -9.82 1.19
C LYS A 146 6.95 -8.54 1.69
N LEU A 147 6.00 -8.02 0.92
CA LEU A 147 5.20 -6.85 1.30
C LEU A 147 4.43 -7.07 2.60
N ARG A 148 3.84 -8.25 2.82
CA ARG A 148 3.19 -8.59 4.10
C ARG A 148 4.16 -8.60 5.27
N LYS A 149 5.35 -9.18 5.12
CA LYS A 149 6.39 -9.16 6.17
C LYS A 149 6.77 -7.72 6.51
N LEU A 150 7.02 -6.88 5.51
CA LEU A 150 7.33 -5.47 5.69
C LEU A 150 6.20 -4.72 6.41
N MET A 151 4.96 -4.87 5.94
CA MET A 151 3.79 -4.25 6.55
C MET A 151 3.63 -4.63 8.03
N ARG A 152 3.81 -5.91 8.39
CA ARG A 152 3.78 -6.33 9.81
C ARG A 152 4.90 -5.68 10.62
N SER A 153 6.12 -5.61 10.08
CA SER A 153 7.25 -4.98 10.78
C SER A 153 6.99 -3.49 11.05
N TYR A 154 6.54 -2.75 10.03
CA TYR A 154 6.18 -1.34 10.20
C TYR A 154 5.01 -1.16 11.16
N ARG A 155 3.97 -2.00 11.07
CA ARG A 155 2.84 -1.97 11.99
C ARG A 155 3.28 -2.10 13.45
N GLN A 156 4.15 -3.07 13.76
CA GLN A 156 4.64 -3.29 15.12
C GLN A 156 5.37 -2.07 15.68
N ARG A 157 6.11 -1.35 14.83
CA ARG A 157 6.87 -0.17 15.21
C ARG A 157 5.99 1.06 15.40
N LEU A 158 4.97 1.20 14.55
CA LEU A 158 4.04 2.34 14.58
C LEU A 158 2.94 2.18 15.64
N ALA A 159 2.58 0.94 15.98
CA ALA A 159 1.59 0.64 17.01
C ALA A 159 2.05 1.16 18.37
N GLY A 160 1.20 1.93 19.04
CA GLY A 160 1.51 2.54 20.33
C GLY A 160 2.40 3.80 20.24
N MET A 161 2.82 4.22 19.04
CA MET A 161 3.39 5.56 18.87
C MET A 161 2.28 6.61 18.94
N ASN A 162 2.48 7.62 19.77
CA ASN A 162 1.71 8.87 19.72
C ASN A 162 2.61 10.05 19.34
N PRO A 163 2.99 10.19 18.06
CA PRO A 163 3.89 11.26 17.62
C PRO A 163 3.20 12.64 17.59
N GLY A 164 1.88 12.70 17.82
CA GLY A 164 1.10 13.93 17.89
C GLY A 164 0.97 14.53 19.28
N GLU A 165 1.19 13.75 20.34
CA GLU A 165 1.29 14.27 21.69
C GLU A 165 2.61 15.03 21.85
N LYS A 166 2.53 16.32 22.17
CA LYS A 166 3.69 17.04 22.68
C LYS A 166 4.16 16.26 23.89
N ARG A 167 5.40 15.75 23.86
CA ARG A 167 6.06 15.34 25.10
C ARG A 167 6.16 16.61 25.93
N GLU A 168 5.30 16.75 26.94
CA GLU A 168 5.59 17.67 28.03
C GLU A 168 6.93 17.21 28.59
N ALA A 169 7.98 17.97 28.28
CA ALA A 169 9.24 17.81 28.96
C ALA A 169 8.90 17.98 30.44
N GLY A 170 8.99 16.89 31.19
CA GLY A 170 8.84 16.92 32.63
C GLY A 170 9.71 18.04 33.17
N VAL A 171 9.06 19.08 33.69
CA VAL A 171 9.68 20.00 34.62
C VAL A 171 9.90 19.17 35.87
N ASP A 172 11.07 18.53 35.93
CA ASP A 172 11.60 17.98 37.17
C ASP A 172 11.78 19.19 38.11
N ARG A 173 11.07 19.15 39.24
CA ARG A 173 11.19 20.11 40.33
C ARG A 173 12.11 19.54 41.39
#